data_AF-A0A8T6SK05-F1
#
_entry.id   AF-A0A8T6SK05-F1
#
_cell.length_a   1.000
_cell.length_b   1.000
_cell.length_c   1.000
_cell.angle_alpha   90.00
_cell.angle_beta   90.00
_cell.angle_gamma   90.00
#
_symmetry.space_group_name_H-M   'P 1'
#
loop_
_entity.id
_entity.type
_entity.pdbx_description
1 polymer ?
#
loop_
_entity_poly.entity_id
_entity_poly.type
_entity_poly.pdbx_seq_one_letter_code
_entity_poly.pdbx_strand_id
1 'polypeptide(L)'
;MGKVVFLPRYDTKQREDLIVPQSFVDSASLVGRADLVLSIGGTIAREAALQGTPSIAIRPVGKSYVNEYLSEKGFPLFTVAPSEALACAEKYLGRKMDATDLLAVLQDPMDVIENIV
;
A
#
# COMPACT_ATOMS: atom_id res chain seq x y z
N MET A 1 12.02 18.67 -5.20
CA MET A 1 10.59 18.48 -4.85
C MET A 1 10.18 17.08 -5.26
N GLY A 2 9.50 16.33 -4.39
CA GLY A 2 8.97 14.99 -4.71
C GLY A 2 7.72 15.08 -5.60
N LYS A 3 7.38 13.99 -6.29
CA LYS A 3 6.14 13.88 -7.07
C LYS A 3 5.09 13.14 -6.25
N VAL A 4 3.89 13.69 -6.17
CA VAL A 4 2.75 13.04 -5.50
C VAL A 4 1.74 12.62 -6.56
N VAL A 5 1.49 11.32 -6.68
CA VAL A 5 0.41 10.79 -7.53
C VAL A 5 -0.80 10.55 -6.65
N PHE A 6 -1.88 11.28 -6.91
CA PHE A 6 -3.15 11.09 -6.23
C PHE A 6 -4.03 10.19 -7.08
N LEU A 7 -4.39 9.02 -6.54
CA LEU A 7 -5.29 8.07 -7.17
C LEU A 7 -6.72 8.28 -6.65
N PRO A 8 -7.55 9.07 -7.34
CA PRO A 8 -8.92 9.29 -6.92
C PRO A 8 -9.77 8.04 -7.15
N ARG A 9 -10.74 7.80 -6.26
CA ARG A 9 -11.70 6.70 -6.42
C ARG A 9 -12.78 7.01 -7.47
N TYR A 10 -13.19 8.28 -7.58
CA TYR A 10 -14.32 8.69 -8.43
C TYR A 10 -14.07 10.02 -9.17
N ASP A 11 -13.44 11.00 -8.52
CA ASP A 11 -13.27 12.35 -9.07
C ASP A 11 -11.87 12.56 -9.62
N THR A 12 -11.74 12.59 -10.95
CA THR A 12 -10.47 12.80 -11.67
C THR A 12 -10.13 14.27 -11.87
N LYS A 13 -10.84 15.22 -11.24
CA LYS A 13 -10.48 16.65 -11.32
C LYS A 13 -9.03 16.89 -10.91
N GLN A 14 -8.36 17.71 -11.70
CA GLN A 14 -7.00 18.18 -11.42
C GLN A 14 -6.94 18.91 -10.09
N ARG A 15 -5.82 18.73 -9.39
CA ARG A 15 -5.54 19.38 -8.11
C ARG A 15 -4.14 19.96 -8.18
N GLU A 16 -3.99 21.16 -7.60
CA GLU A 16 -2.70 21.83 -7.54
C GLU A 16 -1.66 20.94 -6.83
N ASP A 17 -0.43 20.93 -7.34
CA ASP A 17 0.70 20.14 -6.84
C ASP A 17 0.55 18.61 -6.83
N LEU A 18 -0.52 18.05 -7.43
CA LEU A 18 -0.76 16.62 -7.51
C LEU A 18 -0.84 16.14 -8.96
N ILE A 19 -0.25 14.97 -9.23
CA ILE A 19 -0.48 14.24 -10.47
C ILE A 19 -1.77 13.44 -10.29
N VAL A 20 -2.84 13.86 -10.97
CA VAL A 20 -4.13 13.15 -10.98
C VAL A 20 -4.33 12.45 -12.32
N PRO A 21 -4.25 11.10 -12.38
CA PRO A 21 -4.46 10.37 -13.63
C PRO A 21 -5.86 10.59 -14.20
N GLN A 22 -5.92 10.80 -15.53
CA GLN A 22 -7.18 11.03 -16.27
C GLN A 22 -7.73 9.76 -16.93
N SER A 23 -6.98 8.66 -16.84
CA SER A 23 -7.33 7.37 -17.44
C SER A 23 -6.79 6.25 -16.56
N PHE A 24 -7.07 5.01 -16.94
CA PHE A 24 -6.58 3.83 -16.22
C PHE A 24 -5.07 3.89 -16.04
N VAL A 25 -4.62 3.57 -14.83
CA VAL A 25 -3.21 3.39 -14.46
C VAL A 25 -3.11 2.03 -13.80
N ASP A 26 -2.07 1.27 -14.17
CA ASP A 26 -1.67 0.08 -13.43
C ASP A 26 -1.17 0.50 -12.04
N SER A 27 -2.10 0.53 -11.07
CA SER A 27 -1.81 0.94 -9.70
C SER A 27 -0.85 -0.02 -9.02
N ALA A 28 -0.92 -1.32 -9.31
CA ALA A 28 -0.05 -2.32 -8.71
C ALA A 28 1.42 -2.04 -9.06
N SER A 29 1.71 -1.80 -10.35
CA SER A 29 3.05 -1.41 -10.81
C SER A 29 3.50 -0.05 -10.27
N LEU A 30 2.58 0.91 -10.15
CA LEU A 30 2.87 2.25 -9.66
C LEU A 30 3.29 2.20 -8.19
N VAL A 31 2.52 1.51 -7.35
CA VAL A 31 2.78 1.46 -5.90
C VAL A 31 4.03 0.66 -5.55
N GLY A 32 4.36 -0.37 -6.34
CA GLY A 32 5.63 -1.08 -6.22
C GLY A 32 6.86 -0.24 -6.54
N ARG A 33 6.71 0.87 -7.29
CA ARG A 33 7.80 1.80 -7.66
C ARG A 33 7.87 3.04 -6.78
N ALA A 34 6.83 3.32 -6.00
CA ALA A 34 6.79 4.49 -5.12
C ALA A 34 7.78 4.37 -3.95
N ASP A 35 8.14 5.52 -3.38
CA ASP A 35 8.95 5.62 -2.15
C ASP A 35 8.10 5.44 -0.87
N LEU A 36 6.79 5.69 -0.98
CA LEU A 36 5.81 5.58 0.09
C LEU A 36 4.41 5.54 -0.53
N VAL A 37 3.49 4.81 0.09
CA VAL A 37 2.06 4.83 -0.22
C VAL A 37 1.27 5.29 0.99
N LEU A 38 0.31 6.19 0.78
CA LEU A 38 -0.67 6.61 1.78
C LEU A 38 -2.08 6.34 1.25
N SER A 39 -2.90 5.62 2.01
CA SER A 39 -4.24 5.21 1.59
C SER A 39 -5.24 5.28 2.74
N ILE A 40 -6.48 5.66 2.43
CA ILE A 40 -7.63 5.44 3.32
C ILE A 40 -8.16 4.04 3.04
N GLY A 41 -7.76 3.07 3.86
CA GLY A 41 -8.10 1.65 3.70
C GLY A 41 -6.92 0.77 3.32
N GLY A 42 -7.20 -0.53 3.12
CA GLY A 42 -6.18 -1.56 3.07
C GLY A 42 -5.73 -1.97 1.66
N THR A 43 -6.60 -2.02 0.65
CA THR A 43 -6.30 -2.73 -0.61
C THR A 43 -4.99 -2.29 -1.26
N ILE A 44 -4.87 -1.01 -1.64
CA ILE A 44 -3.67 -0.52 -2.33
C ILE A 44 -2.44 -0.45 -1.41
N ALA A 45 -2.65 -0.24 -0.11
CA ALA A 45 -1.58 -0.24 0.89
C ALA A 45 -1.01 -1.66 1.08
N ARG A 46 -1.84 -2.70 1.01
CA ARG A 46 -1.40 -4.09 1.06
C ARG A 46 -0.62 -4.45 -0.20
N GLU A 47 -1.11 -4.07 -1.38
CA GLU A 47 -0.42 -4.33 -2.64
C GLU A 47 0.98 -3.71 -2.67
N ALA A 48 1.17 -2.50 -2.14
CA ALA A 48 2.51 -1.91 -2.07
C ALA A 48 3.37 -2.56 -0.98
N ALA A 49 2.82 -2.83 0.20
CA ALA A 49 3.56 -3.47 1.28
C ALA A 49 4.07 -4.87 0.89
N LEU A 50 3.24 -5.66 0.20
CA LEU A 50 3.63 -6.97 -0.33
C LEU A 50 4.79 -6.88 -1.34
N GLN A 51 4.94 -5.75 -2.03
CA GLN A 51 6.06 -5.45 -2.92
C GLN A 51 7.25 -4.77 -2.22
N GLY A 52 7.21 -4.63 -0.89
CA GLY A 52 8.28 -4.02 -0.10
C GLY A 52 8.26 -2.48 -0.04
N THR A 53 7.23 -1.83 -0.59
CA THR A 53 7.06 -0.38 -0.49
C THR A 53 6.42 -0.01 0.86
N PRO A 54 7.01 0.92 1.63
CA PRO A 54 6.41 1.43 2.85
C PRO A 54 5.00 1.98 2.61
N SER A 55 4.05 1.48 3.38
CA SER A 55 2.63 1.71 3.14
C SER A 55 1.92 2.11 4.42
N ILE A 56 1.26 3.26 4.39
CA ILE A 56 0.51 3.82 5.49
C ILE A 56 -0.98 3.68 5.15
N ALA A 57 -1.67 2.85 5.92
CA ALA A 57 -3.11 2.71 5.88
C ALA A 57 -3.74 3.56 6.99
N ILE A 58 -4.38 4.68 6.62
CA ILE A 58 -5.22 5.44 7.54
C ILE A 58 -6.45 4.60 7.85
N ARG A 59 -6.75 4.41 9.13
CA ARG A 59 -7.90 3.64 9.62
C ARG A 59 -9.14 4.53 9.70
N PRO A 60 -10.16 4.39 8.82
CA PRO A 60 -11.38 5.17 8.93
C PRO A 60 -12.30 4.64 10.04
N VAL A 61 -12.49 3.32 10.14
CA VAL A 61 -13.32 2.66 11.18
C VAL A 61 -12.83 1.22 11.40
N GLY A 62 -12.80 0.76 12.65
CA GLY A 62 -12.66 -0.66 12.99
C GLY A 62 -11.26 -1.26 12.82
N LYS A 63 -11.16 -2.57 13.09
CA LYS A 63 -9.92 -3.35 13.03
C LYS A 63 -9.76 -3.97 11.64
N SER A 64 -8.57 -3.87 11.04
CA SER A 64 -8.27 -4.54 9.78
C SER A 64 -7.35 -5.74 10.01
N TYR A 65 -7.96 -6.91 10.21
CA TYR A 65 -7.22 -8.16 10.49
C TYR A 65 -6.15 -8.48 9.44
N VAL A 66 -6.45 -8.21 8.16
CA VAL A 66 -5.48 -8.43 7.08
C VAL A 66 -4.29 -7.48 7.19
N ASN A 67 -4.52 -6.20 7.54
CA ASN A 67 -3.40 -5.27 7.70
C ASN A 67 -2.51 -5.66 8.88
N GLU A 68 -3.13 -6.08 9.98
CA GLU A 68 -2.40 -6.48 11.17
C GLU A 68 -1.62 -7.77 10.94
N TYR A 69 -2.23 -8.76 10.28
CA TYR A 69 -1.55 -9.99 9.89
C TYR A 69 -0.28 -9.70 9.08
N LEU A 70 -0.38 -8.84 8.05
CA LEU A 70 0.79 -8.49 7.23
C LEU A 70 1.84 -7.70 8.03
N SER A 71 1.40 -6.77 8.88
CA SER A 71 2.28 -6.00 9.76
C SER A 71 3.04 -6.91 10.75
N GLU A 72 2.34 -7.86 11.38
CA GLU A 72 2.91 -8.88 12.27
C GLU A 72 3.86 -9.85 11.54
N LYS A 73 3.62 -10.12 10.25
CA LYS A 73 4.53 -10.88 9.39
C LYS A 73 5.78 -10.09 8.98
N GLY A 74 5.86 -8.80 9.30
CA GLY A 74 7.02 -7.96 9.02
C GLY A 74 6.96 -7.19 7.71
N PHE A 75 5.82 -7.21 6.99
CA PHE A 75 5.65 -6.34 5.82
C PHE A 75 5.62 -4.87 6.27
N PRO A 76 6.05 -3.93 5.41
CA PRO A 76 6.15 -2.51 5.75
C PRO A 76 4.77 -1.82 5.65
N LEU A 77 3.78 -2.36 6.37
CA LEU A 77 2.40 -1.89 6.42
C LEU A 77 2.08 -1.32 7.80
N PHE A 78 1.86 0.00 7.84
CA PHE A 78 1.61 0.76 9.05
C PHE A 78 0.16 1.24 9.07
N THR A 79 -0.61 0.79 10.05
CA THR A 79 -1.98 1.29 10.26
C THR A 79 -1.96 2.37 11.33
N VAL A 80 -2.31 3.61 10.97
CA VAL A 80 -2.16 4.78 11.86
C VAL A 80 -3.42 5.65 11.88
N ALA A 81 -3.54 6.49 12.89
CA ALA A 81 -4.54 7.57 12.90
C ALA A 81 -4.15 8.67 11.89
N PRO A 82 -5.11 9.45 11.35
CA PRO A 82 -4.80 10.56 10.44
C PRO A 82 -3.75 11.54 10.98
N SER A 83 -3.78 11.82 12.28
CA SER A 83 -2.83 12.73 12.97
C SER A 83 -1.39 12.22 13.00
N GLU A 84 -1.18 10.92 12.82
CA GLU A 84 0.13 10.27 12.89
C GLU A 84 0.73 10.03 11.50
N ALA A 85 -0.05 10.24 10.44
CA ALA A 85 0.33 9.91 9.07
C ALA A 85 1.61 10.63 8.63
N LEU A 86 1.75 11.92 8.98
CA LEU A 86 2.92 12.71 8.61
C LEU A 86 4.20 12.20 9.28
N ALA A 87 4.16 11.99 10.61
CA ALA A 87 5.31 11.46 11.34
C ALA A 87 5.71 10.05 10.86
N CYS A 88 4.72 9.22 10.51
CA CYS A 88 4.97 7.90 9.93
C CYS A 88 5.62 8.02 8.53
N ALA A 89 5.14 8.95 7.70
CA ALA A 89 5.70 9.21 6.38
C ALA A 89 7.16 9.65 6.47
N GLU A 90 7.48 10.61 7.32
CA GLU A 90 8.87 11.08 7.54
C GLU A 90 9.81 9.95 7.99
N LYS A 91 9.30 9.03 8.82
CA LYS A 91 10.09 7.90 9.33
C LYS A 91 10.44 6.89 8.23
N TYR A 92 9.55 6.65 7.26
CA TYR A 92 9.66 5.53 6.34
C TYR A 92 9.77 5.89 4.85
N LEU A 93 9.67 7.16 4.48
CA LEU A 93 9.81 7.60 3.09
C LEU A 93 11.12 7.08 2.47
N GLY A 94 11.00 6.37 1.35
CA GLY A 94 12.13 5.79 0.61
C GLY A 94 12.76 4.55 1.25
N ARG A 95 12.29 4.11 2.43
CA ARG A 95 12.83 2.94 3.14
C ARG A 95 12.22 1.64 2.64
N LYS A 96 12.37 1.38 1.34
CA LYS A 96 11.95 0.12 0.72
C LYS A 96 12.71 -1.05 1.30
N MET A 97 12.06 -2.21 1.35
CA MET A 97 12.66 -3.47 1.75
C MET A 97 12.47 -4.53 0.69
N ASP A 98 13.33 -5.55 0.69
CA ASP A 98 13.07 -6.77 -0.05
C ASP A 98 12.02 -7.60 0.68
N ALA A 99 10.90 -7.88 0.02
CA ALA A 99 9.79 -8.65 0.57
C ALA A 99 9.78 -10.11 0.11
N THR A 100 10.78 -10.55 -0.67
CA THR A 100 10.82 -11.89 -1.30
C THR A 100 10.66 -13.01 -0.27
N ASP A 101 11.43 -12.97 0.80
CA ASP A 101 11.37 -14.00 1.87
C ASP A 101 10.04 -13.96 2.63
N LEU A 102 9.46 -12.76 2.80
CA LEU A 102 8.16 -12.61 3.46
C LEU A 102 7.01 -13.10 2.59
N LEU A 103 7.11 -12.94 1.27
CA LEU A 103 6.12 -13.46 0.31
C LEU A 103 6.15 -14.99 0.27
N ALA A 104 7.34 -15.59 0.30
CA ALA A 104 7.52 -17.04 0.21
C ALA A 104 6.88 -17.82 1.38
N VAL A 105 6.61 -17.17 2.51
CA VAL A 105 5.93 -17.80 3.67
C VAL A 105 4.41 -17.63 3.64
N LEU A 106 3.86 -16.88 2.68
CA LEU A 106 2.42 -16.78 2.48
C LEU A 106 1.93 -18.01 1.72
N GLN A 107 0.67 -18.38 1.93
CA GLN A 107 0.04 -19.46 1.18
C GLN A 107 -0.05 -19.08 -0.31
N ASP A 108 0.42 -19.95 -1.19
CA ASP A 108 0.15 -19.83 -2.60
C ASP A 108 -1.29 -20.27 -2.88
N PRO A 109 -2.18 -19.38 -3.37
CA PRO A 109 -3.54 -19.77 -3.71
C PRO A 109 -3.60 -20.77 -4.89
N MET A 110 -2.57 -20.86 -5.72
CA MET A 110 -2.52 -21.81 -6.84
C MET A 110 -2.56 -23.26 -6.35
N ASP A 111 -1.86 -23.56 -5.26
CA ASP A 111 -1.88 -24.88 -4.62
C ASP A 111 -3.31 -25.32 -4.25
N VAL A 112 -4.17 -24.37 -3.88
CA VAL A 112 -5.57 -24.65 -3.53
C VAL A 112 -6.43 -24.79 -4.79
N ILE A 113 -6.23 -23.91 -5.77
CA ILE A 113 -7.02 -23.86 -7.01
C ILE A 113 -6.80 -25.12 -7.84
N GLU A 114 -5.55 -25.58 -7.99
CA GLU A 114 -5.20 -26.80 -8.72
C GLU A 114 -5.85 -28.06 -8.14
N ASN A 115 -6.17 -28.06 -6.84
CA ASN A 115 -6.83 -29.17 -6.17
C ASN A 115 -8.38 -29.14 -6.27
N ILE A 116 -8.95 -28.05 -6.80
CA ILE A 116 -10.41 -27.87 -6.95
C ILE A 116 -10.87 -28.11 -8.40
N VAL A 117 -9.99 -27.92 -9.38
CA VAL A 117 -10.26 -28.08 -10.83
C VAL A 117 -9.83 -29.46 -11.31
#